data_AF-A0A963LKS9-F1
#
_entry.id   AF-A0A963LKS9-F1
#
_cell.length_a   1.000
_cell.length_b   1.000
_cell.length_c   1.000
_cell.angle_alpha   90.00
_cell.angle_beta   90.00
_cell.angle_gamma   90.00
#
_symmetry.space_group_name_H-M   'P 1'
#
loop_
_entity.id
_entity.type
_entity.pdbx_description
1 polymer ?
#
loop_
_entity_poly.entity_id
_entity_poly.type
_entity_poly.pdbx_seq_one_letter_code
_entity_poly.pdbx_strand_id
1 'polypeptide(L)' 'VCPGFISDCLETLEEIDMEVRQAFEAAGGREYHYIPCLNDQPAWMAALAGLALRHLQGWPTGAAPGARQPISA' A
#
# COMPACT_ATOMS: atom_id res chain seq x y z
N VAL A 1 2.50 9.10 -2.54
CA VAL A 1 2.17 7.69 -2.82
C VAL A 1 0.72 7.70 -3.20
N CYS A 2 0.29 7.03 -4.27
CA CYS A 2 -1.13 6.73 -4.42
C CYS A 2 -1.49 5.66 -3.38
N PRO A 3 -2.02 6.00 -2.19
CA PRO A 3 -1.97 5.10 -1.02
C PRO A 3 -2.89 3.89 -1.13
N GLY A 4 -3.79 3.90 -2.12
CA GLY A 4 -4.68 2.79 -2.41
C GLY A 4 -4.08 1.68 -3.26
N PHE A 5 -2.92 1.89 -3.89
CA PHE A 5 -2.37 0.96 -4.88
C PHE A 5 -0.92 0.61 -4.59
N ILE A 6 -0.62 -0.69 -4.60
CA ILE A 6 0.73 -1.24 -4.44
C ILE A 6 1.43 -1.49 -5.78
N SER A 7 0.66 -1.53 -6.87
CA SER A 7 1.13 -1.75 -8.24
C SER A 7 0.48 -0.74 -9.17
N ASP A 8 1.15 -0.41 -10.26
CA ASP A 8 0.57 0.45 -11.29
C ASP A 8 -0.61 -0.21 -12.00
N CYS A 9 -1.63 0.60 -12.30
CA CYS A 9 -2.86 0.27 -12.99
C CYS A 9 -3.38 1.49 -13.76
N LEU A 10 -4.58 1.39 -14.34
CA LEU A 10 -5.19 2.47 -15.13
C LEU A 10 -5.38 3.72 -14.27
N GLU A 11 -5.89 3.53 -13.07
CA GLU A 11 -6.19 4.57 -12.10
C GLU A 11 -4.91 5.32 -11.66
N THR A 12 -3.77 4.64 -11.55
CA THR A 12 -2.53 5.29 -11.11
C THR A 12 -1.83 6.05 -12.23
N LEU A 13 -1.77 5.46 -13.42
CA LEU A 13 -1.02 6.01 -14.55
C LEU A 13 -1.84 7.05 -15.32
N GLU A 14 -3.09 6.73 -15.68
CA GLU A 14 -3.90 7.59 -16.53
C GLU A 14 -4.67 8.60 -15.70
N GLU A 15 -5.51 8.13 -14.78
CA GLU A 15 -6.38 9.03 -14.03
C GLU A 15 -5.57 9.96 -13.10
N ILE A 16 -4.61 9.41 -12.34
CA ILE A 16 -3.83 10.22 -11.38
C ILE A 16 -2.63 10.91 -12.01
N ASP A 17 -1.70 10.22 -12.68
CA ASP A 17 -0.48 10.89 -13.16
C ASP A 17 -0.74 11.80 -14.36
N MET A 18 -1.72 11.48 -15.21
CA MET A 18 -2.03 12.26 -16.41
C MET A 18 -3.22 13.22 -16.20
N GLU A 19 -4.42 12.71 -15.94
CA GLU A 19 -5.63 13.56 -15.94
C GLU A 19 -5.64 14.55 -14.76
N VAL A 20 -5.34 14.08 -13.54
CA VAL A 20 -5.28 14.97 -12.37
C VAL A 20 -4.15 15.99 -12.49
N ARG A 21 -2.99 15.61 -13.05
CA ARG A 21 -1.89 16.55 -13.32
C ARG A 21 -2.35 17.65 -14.28
N GLN A 22 -2.99 17.28 -15.39
CA GLN A 22 -3.52 18.25 -16.36
C GLN A 22 -4.55 19.17 -15.71
N ALA A 23 -5.47 18.62 -14.91
CA ALA A 23 -6.47 19.42 -14.18
C ALA A 23 -5.81 20.39 -13.19
N PHE A 24 -4.77 19.95 -12.47
CA PHE A 24 -4.02 20.77 -11.53
C PHE A 24 -3.29 21.93 -12.22
N GLU A 25 -2.61 21.67 -13.34
CA GLU A 25 -1.93 22.70 -14.13
C GLU A 25 -2.93 23.69 -14.74
N ALA A 26 -4.05 23.20 -15.28
CA ALA A 26 -5.13 24.04 -15.82
C ALA A 26 -5.76 24.95 -14.74
N ALA A 27 -5.79 24.51 -13.49
CA ALA A 27 -6.24 25.31 -12.35
C ALA A 27 -5.20 26.32 -11.83
N GLY A 28 -4.04 26.44 -12.48
CA GLY A 28 -2.96 27.36 -12.07
C GLY A 28 -1.98 26.76 -11.05
N GLY A 29 -2.01 25.45 -10.87
CA GLY A 29 -1.00 24.71 -10.10
C GLY A 29 0.39 24.86 -10.72
N ARG A 30 1.43 24.89 -9.86
CA ARG A 30 2.82 25.13 -10.29
C ARG A 30 3.70 23.88 -10.26
N GLU A 31 3.52 23.05 -9.25
CA GLU A 31 4.35 21.86 -9.04
C GLU A 31 3.46 20.67 -8.71
N TYR A 32 3.56 19.63 -9.53
CA TYR A 32 2.85 18.36 -9.35
C TYR A 32 3.87 17.24 -9.23
N HIS A 33 3.78 16.49 -8.13
CA HIS A 33 4.65 15.35 -7.86
C HIS A 33 3.84 14.07 -7.78
N TYR A 34 4.00 13.24 -8.81
CA TYR A 34 3.55 11.86 -8.76
C TYR A 34 4.56 11.03 -7.95
N ILE A 35 4.03 10.16 -7.10
CA ILE A 35 4.86 9.23 -6.32
C ILE A 35 4.48 7.81 -6.79
N PRO A 36 5.42 7.08 -7.41
CA PRO A 36 5.13 5.81 -8.06
C PRO A 36 4.70 4.74 -7.08
N CYS A 37 4.01 3.72 -7.60
CA CYS A 37 3.66 2.52 -6.87
C CYS A 37 4.91 1.73 -6.45
N LEU A 38 4.74 0.83 -5.47
CA LEU A 38 5.83 -0.01 -4.99
C LEU A 38 6.27 -1.05 -6.03
N ASN A 39 5.34 -1.55 -6.85
CA ASN A 39 5.60 -2.51 -7.92
C ASN A 39 6.49 -3.67 -7.44
N ASP A 40 7.62 -3.91 -8.10
CA ASP A 40 8.58 -4.97 -7.83
C ASP A 40 9.74 -4.53 -6.91
N GLN A 41 9.61 -3.40 -6.21
CA GLN A 41 10.65 -2.89 -5.32
C GLN A 41 11.11 -3.98 -4.34
N PRO A 42 12.42 -4.34 -4.31
CA PRO A 42 12.91 -5.45 -3.51
C PRO A 42 12.59 -5.34 -2.01
N ALA A 43 12.64 -4.13 -1.47
CA ALA A 43 12.29 -3.87 -0.07
C ALA A 43 10.82 -4.17 0.24
N TRP A 44 9.91 -3.81 -0.68
CA TRP A 44 8.49 -4.13 -0.55
C TRP A 44 8.23 -5.64 -0.65
N MET A 45 8.84 -6.30 -1.64
CA MET A 45 8.73 -7.76 -1.80
C MET A 45 9.24 -8.52 -0.57
N ALA A 46 10.37 -8.09 0.00
CA ALA A 46 10.91 -8.67 1.24
C ALA A 46 9.96 -8.44 2.44
N ALA A 47 9.39 -7.25 2.57
CA ALA A 47 8.43 -6.94 3.62
C ALA A 47 7.15 -7.79 3.51
N LEU A 48 6.61 -7.93 2.29
CA LEU A 48 5.42 -8.75 2.01
C LEU A 48 5.69 -10.24 2.28
N ALA A 49 6.84 -10.76 1.84
CA ALA A 49 7.25 -12.13 2.12
C ALA A 49 7.39 -12.38 3.64
N GLY A 50 8.02 -11.45 4.36
CA GLY A 50 8.13 -11.52 5.82
C GLY A 50 6.77 -11.51 6.51
N LEU A 51 5.83 -10.68 6.04
CA LEU A 51 4.45 -10.64 6.56
C LEU A 51 3.73 -11.97 6.32
N ALA A 52 3.78 -12.49 5.09
CA ALA A 52 3.19 -13.78 4.74
C ALA A 52 3.77 -14.91 5.60
N LEU A 53 5.09 -15.01 5.71
CA LEU A 53 5.76 -16.03 6.52
C LEU A 53 5.36 -15.96 8.00
N ARG A 54 5.19 -14.77 8.58
CA ARG A 54 4.69 -14.63 9.96
C ARG A 54 3.28 -15.19 10.11
N HIS A 55 2.39 -14.89 9.17
CA HIS A 55 0.98 -15.27 9.26
C HIS A 55 0.66 -16.68 8.77
N LEU A 56 1.57 -17.31 8.01
CA LEU A 56 1.47 -18.71 7.60
C LEU A 56 1.82 -19.69 8.73
N GLN A 57 2.28 -19.21 9.90
CA GLN A 57 2.58 -20.03 11.09
C GLN A 57 1.31 -20.54 11.81
N GLY A 58 0.12 -20.17 11.33
CA GLY A 58 -1.16 -20.54 11.91
C GLY A 58 -1.75 -19.40 12.74
N TRP A 59 -3.07 -19.22 12.60
CA TRP A 59 -3.84 -18.26 13.38
C TRP A 59 -4.63 -18.99 14.47
N PRO A 60 -4.76 -18.42 15.68
CA PRO A 60 -5.62 -18.99 16.72
C PRO A 60 -7.09 -18.74 16.39
N THR A 61 -7.65 -19.51 15.46
CA THR A 61 -9.04 -19.38 14.99
C THR A 61 -10.08 -19.93 15.96
N GLY A 62 -9.65 -20.74 16.95
CA GLY A 62 -10.52 -21.30 18.00
C GLY A 62 -10.60 -20.46 19.29
N ALA A 63 -9.92 -19.31 19.37
CA ALA A 63 -9.99 -18.46 20.55
C ALA A 63 -11.31 -17.69 20.57
N ALA A 64 -12.04 -17.74 21.68
CA ALA A 64 -13.24 -16.91 21.87
C ALA A 64 -12.87 -15.41 21.72
N PRO A 65 -13.66 -14.60 20.99
CA PRO A 65 -13.37 -13.18 20.84
C PRO A 65 -13.30 -12.51 22.21
N GLY A 66 -12.12 -12.00 22.57
CA GLY A 66 -11.86 -11.31 23.85
C GLY A 66 -10.83 -11.97 24.78
N ALA A 67 -10.29 -13.15 24.45
CA ALA A 67 -9.18 -13.73 25.20
C ALA A 67 -7.89 -12.90 24.99
N ARG A 68 -7.62 -11.95 25.89
CA ARG A 68 -6.40 -11.14 25.88
C ARG A 68 -5.19 -12.06 26.05
N GLN A 69 -4.30 -12.07 25.05
CA GLN A 69 -3.02 -12.76 25.19
C GLN A 69 -2.25 -12.08 26.35
N PRO A 70 -1.72 -12.84 27.32
CA PRO A 70 -0.94 -12.25 28.39
C PRO A 70 0.27 -11.54 27.76
N ILE A 71 0.48 -10.28 28.12
CA ILE A 71 1.70 -9.56 27.75
C ILE A 71 2.84 -10.29 28.46
N SER A 72 3.71 -10.95 27.69
CA SER A 72 4.99 -11.44 28.21
C SER A 72 5.81 -10.22 28.60
N ALA A 73 6.24 -10.16 29.86
CA ALA A 73 7.26 -9.23 30.33
C ALA A 73 8.63 -9.53 29.68
#